data_AF-A0A0G1D6S3-F1
#
_entry.id   AF-A0A0G1D6S3-F1
#
_cell.length_a   1.000
_cell.length_b   1.000
_cell.length_c   1.000
_cell.angle_alpha   90.00
_cell.angle_beta   90.00
_cell.angle_gamma   90.00
#
_symmetry.space_group_name_H-M   'P 1'
#
loop_
_entity.id
_entity.type
_entity.pdbx_description
1 polymer ?
#
loop_
_entity_poly.entity_id
_entity_poly.type
_entity_poly.pdbx_seq_one_letter_code
_entity_poly.pdbx_strand_id
1 'polypeptide(L)'
;MRTGIANFTLDFGKCPPWLFERMVRLGRAMSEVIIAEYGPEEFIKRLADPVWFQSLGTVLAFDWNASGLTTVLCGALKEALRGQERDLGVFMCGGKGKTSLKTPEQIFDWSSRLCLPEQTGDNLVYNSKMAAKV
;
A
#
# COMPACT_ATOMS: atom_id res chain seq x y z
N MET A 1 36.58 13.83 -11.02
CA MET A 1 37.20 12.49 -11.12
C MET A 1 36.09 11.46 -10.90
N ARG A 2 35.80 10.59 -11.87
CA ARG A 2 34.75 9.54 -11.74
C ARG A 2 35.39 8.31 -11.10
N THR A 3 34.99 7.96 -9.88
CA THR A 3 35.64 6.92 -9.05
C THR A 3 35.16 5.49 -9.33
N GLY A 4 34.13 5.32 -10.18
CA GLY A 4 33.62 4.02 -10.60
C GLY A 4 32.24 4.10 -11.27
N ILE A 5 31.75 2.97 -11.75
CA ILE A 5 30.37 2.77 -12.22
C ILE A 5 29.84 1.54 -11.50
N ALA A 6 28.78 1.71 -10.71
CA ALA A 6 28.05 0.60 -10.13
C ALA A 6 26.84 0.30 -11.04
N ASN A 7 26.85 -0.86 -11.69
CA ASN A 7 25.73 -1.31 -12.50
C ASN A 7 24.82 -2.16 -11.62
N PHE A 8 23.66 -1.62 -11.26
CA PHE A 8 22.60 -2.37 -10.61
C PHE A 8 21.59 -2.81 -11.67
N THR A 9 21.32 -4.10 -11.74
CA THR A 9 20.28 -4.63 -12.62
C THR A 9 18.91 -4.39 -11.99
N LEU A 10 17.87 -4.30 -12.82
CA LEU A 10 16.51 -4.32 -12.31
C LEU A 10 16.18 -5.76 -11.87
N ASP A 11 15.66 -5.92 -10.66
CA ASP A 11 15.27 -7.23 -10.18
C ASP A 11 13.87 -7.57 -10.71
N PHE A 12 13.85 -8.66 -11.48
CA PHE A 12 12.65 -9.23 -12.08
C PHE A 12 12.25 -10.51 -11.36
N GLY A 13 10.95 -10.72 -11.20
CA GLY A 13 10.44 -11.95 -10.60
C GLY A 13 9.24 -11.70 -9.70
N LYS A 14 8.82 -12.76 -9.01
CA LYS A 14 7.75 -12.72 -8.04
C LYS A 14 8.34 -12.72 -6.64
N CYS A 15 7.81 -11.89 -5.76
CA CYS A 15 8.16 -11.91 -4.34
C CYS A 15 7.93 -13.35 -3.79
N PRO A 16 8.96 -13.98 -3.21
CA PRO A 16 8.81 -15.30 -2.59
C PRO A 16 7.77 -15.27 -1.46
N PRO A 17 6.94 -16.33 -1.29
CA PRO A 17 5.92 -16.35 -0.26
C PRO A 17 6.45 -16.09 1.16
N TRP A 18 7.60 -16.70 1.51
CA TRP A 18 8.22 -16.53 2.82
C TRP A 18 8.66 -15.08 3.10
N LEU A 19 9.06 -14.34 2.05
CA LEU A 19 9.45 -12.94 2.18
C LEU A 19 8.19 -12.10 2.37
N PHE A 20 7.17 -12.35 1.55
CA PHE A 20 5.88 -11.67 1.65
C PHE A 20 5.26 -11.84 3.04
N GLU A 21 5.27 -13.04 3.61
CA GLU A 21 4.79 -13.29 4.99
C GLU A 21 5.55 -12.46 6.04
N ARG A 22 6.87 -12.32 5.89
CA ARG A 22 7.68 -11.46 6.77
C ARG A 22 7.36 -9.98 6.57
N MET A 23 7.18 -9.54 5.33
CA MET A 23 6.74 -8.19 4.98
C MET A 23 5.41 -7.85 5.65
N VAL A 24 4.44 -8.77 5.60
CA VAL A 24 3.11 -8.59 6.23
C VAL A 24 3.26 -8.43 7.74
N ARG A 25 4.03 -9.30 8.39
CA ARG A 25 4.24 -9.24 9.85
C ARG A 25 4.91 -7.95 10.30
N LEU A 26 5.99 -7.54 9.63
CA LEU A 26 6.69 -6.30 9.97
C LEU A 26 5.87 -5.07 9.57
N GLY A 27 5.22 -5.10 8.41
CA GLY A 27 4.33 -4.04 7.95
C GLY A 27 3.19 -3.77 8.93
N ARG A 28 2.61 -4.82 9.53
CA ARG A 28 1.60 -4.67 10.58
C ARG A 28 2.13 -3.91 11.78
N ALA A 29 3.26 -4.35 12.35
CA ALA A 29 3.86 -3.68 13.51
C ALA A 29 4.24 -2.22 13.20
N MET A 30 4.79 -1.97 12.01
CA MET A 30 5.13 -0.61 11.57
C MET A 30 3.88 0.28 11.45
N SER A 31 2.81 -0.22 10.83
CA SER A 31 1.54 0.48 10.71
C SER A 31 0.91 0.76 12.07
N GLU A 32 0.86 -0.23 12.97
CA GLU A 32 0.32 -0.09 14.32
C GLU A 32 1.06 1.01 15.09
N VAL A 33 2.40 1.00 15.10
CA VAL A 33 3.21 2.02 15.79
C VAL A 33 3.00 3.41 15.19
N ILE A 34 3.03 3.53 13.86
CA ILE A 34 2.84 4.83 13.20
C ILE A 34 1.45 5.41 13.50
N ILE A 35 0.42 4.57 13.42
CA ILE A 35 -0.97 5.00 13.65
C ILE A 35 -1.19 5.31 15.14
N ALA A 36 -0.62 4.53 16.06
CA ALA A 36 -0.73 4.81 17.49
C ALA A 36 -0.07 6.14 17.89
N GLU A 37 1.10 6.45 17.33
CA GLU A 37 1.86 7.66 17.68
C GLU A 37 1.36 8.91 16.95
N TYR A 38 0.91 8.78 15.69
CA TYR A 38 0.63 9.93 14.83
C TYR A 38 -0.77 9.95 14.19
N GLY A 39 -1.55 8.87 14.35
CA GLY A 39 -2.90 8.75 13.80
C GLY A 39 -2.96 8.24 12.35
N PRO A 40 -4.17 7.84 11.89
CA PRO A 40 -4.39 7.27 10.57
C PRO A 40 -4.15 8.26 9.42
N GLU A 41 -4.43 9.56 9.64
CA GLU A 41 -4.18 10.59 8.62
C GLU A 41 -2.70 10.73 8.28
N GLU A 42 -1.83 10.73 9.30
CA GLU A 42 -0.39 10.83 9.10
C GLU A 42 0.17 9.58 8.41
N PHE A 43 -0.37 8.40 8.73
CA PHE A 43 -0.02 7.17 8.03
C PHE A 43 -0.32 7.26 6.52
N ILE A 44 -1.50 7.80 6.14
CA ILE A 44 -1.87 8.00 4.74
C ILE A 44 -0.98 9.05 4.08
N LYS A 45 -0.67 10.17 4.75
CA LYS A 45 0.24 11.22 4.23
C LYS A 45 1.64 10.66 3.94
N ARG A 46 2.17 9.83 4.83
CA ARG A 46 3.47 9.17 4.66
C ARG A 46 3.47 8.20 3.49
N LEU A 47 2.41 7.40 3.34
CA LEU A 47 2.27 6.52 2.18
C LEU A 47 2.14 7.26 0.85
N ALA A 48 1.65 8.51 0.86
CA ALA A 48 1.56 9.34 -0.33
C ALA A 48 2.92 9.99 -0.71
N ASP A 49 3.88 10.06 0.21
CA ASP A 49 5.24 10.53 -0.09
C ASP A 49 6.04 9.42 -0.80
N PRO A 50 6.53 9.65 -2.03
CA PRO A 50 7.18 8.60 -2.81
C PRO A 50 8.52 8.14 -2.21
N VAL A 51 9.26 9.03 -1.55
CA VAL A 51 10.55 8.69 -0.93
C VAL A 51 10.31 7.87 0.32
N TRP A 52 9.33 8.25 1.14
CA TRP A 52 8.95 7.51 2.34
C TRP A 52 8.37 6.14 1.99
N PHE A 53 7.47 6.07 1.00
CA PHE A 53 6.89 4.82 0.51
C PHE A 53 7.96 3.85 0.00
N GLN A 54 8.91 4.33 -0.81
CA GLN A 54 10.04 3.52 -1.27
C GLN A 54 10.92 3.06 -0.10
N SER A 55 11.17 3.95 0.85
CA SER A 55 11.96 3.64 2.05
C SER A 55 11.29 2.56 2.90
N LEU A 56 9.97 2.62 3.07
CA LEU A 56 9.20 1.58 3.75
C LEU A 56 9.35 0.23 3.04
N GLY A 57 9.29 0.21 1.70
CA GLY A 57 9.52 -1.01 0.92
C GLY A 57 10.88 -1.66 1.24
N THR A 58 11.93 -0.85 1.31
CA THR A 58 13.28 -1.28 1.71
C THR A 58 13.32 -1.77 3.17
N VAL A 59 12.66 -1.08 4.10
CA VAL A 59 12.56 -1.50 5.51
C VAL A 59 11.87 -2.86 5.64
N LEU A 60 10.88 -3.14 4.80
CA LEU A 60 10.23 -4.45 4.73
C LEU A 60 11.06 -5.51 3.97
N ALA A 61 12.36 -5.27 3.77
CA ALA A 61 13.30 -6.17 3.09
C ALA A 61 12.96 -6.43 1.62
N PHE A 62 12.32 -5.48 0.95
CA PHE A 62 12.14 -5.49 -0.50
C PHE A 62 13.13 -4.55 -1.17
N ASP A 63 13.88 -5.03 -2.17
CA ASP A 63 14.94 -4.24 -2.76
C ASP A 63 14.41 -3.03 -3.55
N TRP A 64 15.15 -1.92 -3.48
CA TRP A 64 14.76 -0.65 -4.08
C TRP A 64 14.73 -0.71 -5.62
N ASN A 65 15.54 -1.57 -6.22
CA ASN A 65 15.65 -1.82 -7.67
C ASN A 65 14.68 -2.91 -8.15
N ALA A 66 13.72 -3.34 -7.32
CA ALA A 66 12.72 -4.30 -7.73
C ALA A 66 11.55 -3.64 -8.46
N SER A 67 11.31 -4.06 -9.71
CA SER A 67 10.21 -3.57 -10.55
C SER A 67 8.80 -3.72 -9.95
N GLY A 68 8.65 -4.64 -8.99
CA GLY A 68 7.39 -4.95 -8.32
C GLY A 68 7.14 -4.21 -7.01
N LEU A 69 8.04 -3.32 -6.54
CA LEU A 69 8.02 -2.81 -5.16
C LEU A 69 6.67 -2.21 -4.77
N THR A 70 6.12 -1.30 -5.56
CA THR A 70 4.81 -0.69 -5.27
C THR A 70 3.69 -1.71 -5.14
N THR A 71 3.68 -2.70 -6.03
CA THR A 71 2.61 -3.71 -6.04
C THR A 71 2.74 -4.66 -4.85
N VAL A 72 3.96 -5.10 -4.53
CA VAL A 72 4.21 -6.04 -3.45
C VAL A 72 4.01 -5.36 -2.10
N LEU A 73 4.50 -4.13 -1.92
CA LEU A 73 4.33 -3.36 -0.69
C LEU A 73 2.85 -3.06 -0.43
N CYS A 74 2.09 -2.56 -1.42
CA CYS A 74 0.64 -2.35 -1.23
C CYS A 74 -0.10 -3.65 -0.92
N GLY A 75 0.29 -4.76 -1.55
CA GLY A 75 -0.27 -6.07 -1.23
C GLY A 75 0.03 -6.52 0.21
N ALA A 76 1.27 -6.32 0.67
CA ALA A 76 1.70 -6.67 2.01
C ALA A 76 1.01 -5.81 3.07
N LEU A 77 0.88 -4.50 2.84
CA LEU A 77 0.17 -3.59 3.74
C LEU A 77 -1.34 -3.89 3.79
N LYS A 78 -1.96 -4.19 2.64
CA LYS A 78 -3.37 -4.59 2.60
C LYS A 78 -3.63 -5.87 3.40
N GLU A 79 -2.73 -6.83 3.32
CA GLU A 79 -2.81 -8.05 4.14
C GLU A 79 -2.49 -7.77 5.61
N ALA A 80 -1.53 -6.89 5.87
CA ALA A 80 -1.13 -6.49 7.21
C ALA A 80 -2.29 -5.84 7.98
N LEU A 81 -3.08 -4.98 7.34
CA LEU A 81 -4.21 -4.29 7.96
C LEU A 81 -5.51 -5.12 7.99
N ARG A 82 -5.54 -6.27 7.32
CA ARG A 82 -6.77 -7.09 7.22
C ARG A 82 -7.24 -7.51 8.62
N GLY A 83 -8.51 -7.22 8.90
CA GLY A 83 -9.17 -7.53 10.17
C GLY A 83 -8.91 -6.51 11.28
N GLN A 84 -8.09 -5.48 11.03
CA GLN A 84 -7.79 -4.40 11.97
C GLN A 84 -8.26 -3.03 11.44
N GLU A 85 -9.02 -3.00 10.35
CA GLU A 85 -9.37 -1.75 9.65
C GLU A 85 -10.17 -0.79 10.54
N ARG A 86 -11.03 -1.34 11.42
CA ARG A 86 -11.82 -0.54 12.38
C ARG A 86 -10.96 0.05 13.50
N ASP A 87 -10.04 -0.74 14.03
CA ASP A 87 -9.19 -0.34 15.15
C ASP A 87 -8.13 0.67 14.70
N LEU A 88 -7.58 0.48 13.51
CA LEU A 88 -6.56 1.34 12.92
C LEU A 88 -7.14 2.53 12.16
N GLY A 89 -8.43 2.49 11.80
CA GLY A 89 -9.09 3.54 11.02
C GLY A 89 -8.60 3.65 9.57
N VAL A 90 -7.99 2.59 9.02
CA VAL A 90 -7.43 2.56 7.67
C VAL A 90 -7.89 1.29 6.95
N PHE A 91 -8.37 1.44 5.72
CA PHE A 91 -8.70 0.32 4.84
C PHE A 91 -8.03 0.49 3.47
N MET A 92 -7.69 -0.62 2.82
CA MET A 92 -7.01 -0.62 1.52
C MET A 92 -7.83 -1.35 0.45
N CYS A 93 -8.23 -0.62 -0.59
CA CYS A 93 -8.97 -1.14 -1.73
C CYS A 93 -8.06 -1.45 -2.94
N GLY A 94 -8.50 -2.36 -3.81
CA GLY A 94 -7.79 -2.72 -5.03
C GLY A 94 -6.75 -3.83 -4.87
N GLY A 95 -5.80 -3.88 -5.81
CA GLY A 95 -4.76 -4.91 -5.91
C GLY A 95 -4.12 -4.93 -7.30
N LYS A 96 -3.42 -6.02 -7.65
CA LYS A 96 -2.77 -6.17 -8.96
C LYS A 96 -3.73 -6.76 -10.01
N GLY A 97 -3.56 -6.36 -11.28
CA GLY A 97 -4.21 -6.99 -12.42
C GLY A 97 -5.73 -6.95 -12.33
N LYS A 98 -6.42 -8.08 -12.54
CA LYS A 98 -7.89 -8.13 -12.46
C LYS A 98 -8.46 -7.68 -11.11
N THR A 99 -7.70 -7.75 -10.02
CA THR A 99 -8.14 -7.29 -8.70
C THR A 99 -8.23 -5.76 -8.62
N SER A 100 -7.45 -5.01 -9.42
CA SER A 100 -7.56 -3.54 -9.43
C SER A 100 -8.92 -3.06 -9.93
N LEU A 101 -9.57 -3.84 -10.81
CA LEU A 101 -10.90 -3.54 -11.34
C LEU A 101 -11.99 -3.60 -10.27
N LYS A 102 -11.72 -4.26 -9.15
CA LYS A 102 -12.63 -4.35 -8.00
C LYS A 102 -12.53 -3.17 -7.03
N THR A 103 -11.62 -2.22 -7.28
CA THR A 103 -11.45 -1.05 -6.39
C THR A 103 -12.75 -0.26 -6.18
N PRO A 104 -13.55 0.05 -7.23
CA PRO A 104 -14.82 0.76 -7.04
C PRO A 104 -15.82 0.03 -6.13
N GLU A 105 -16.00 -1.28 -6.36
CA GLU A 105 -16.88 -2.13 -5.56
C GLU A 105 -16.43 -2.16 -4.09
N GLN A 106 -15.13 -2.34 -3.84
CA GLN A 106 -14.58 -2.34 -2.48
C GLN A 106 -14.73 -1.00 -1.77
N ILE A 107 -14.62 0.13 -2.49
CA ILE A 107 -14.88 1.45 -1.92
C ILE A 107 -16.35 1.55 -1.50
N PHE A 108 -17.29 1.18 -2.35
CA PHE A 108 -18.72 1.19 -2.01
C PHE A 108 -19.03 0.32 -0.80
N ASP A 109 -18.50 -0.91 -0.75
CA ASP A 109 -18.68 -1.81 0.39
C ASP A 109 -18.21 -1.17 1.70
N TRP A 110 -17.04 -0.52 1.68
CA TRP A 110 -16.52 0.19 2.86
C TRP A 110 -17.35 1.43 3.21
N SER A 111 -17.76 2.22 2.22
CA SER A 111 -18.65 3.38 2.43
C SER A 111 -19.95 2.97 3.09
N SER A 112 -20.57 1.87 2.67
CA SER A 112 -21.77 1.32 3.31
C SER A 112 -21.50 0.82 4.74
N ARG A 113 -20.40 0.09 4.96
CA ARG A 113 -20.02 -0.43 6.29
C ARG A 113 -19.72 0.67 7.31
N LEU A 114 -19.21 1.80 6.84
CA LEU A 114 -18.85 2.96 7.66
C LEU A 114 -19.98 4.01 7.71
N CYS A 115 -21.11 3.76 7.04
CA CYS A 115 -22.22 4.70 6.91
C CYS A 115 -21.78 6.08 6.42
N LEU A 116 -20.83 6.12 5.47
CA LEU A 116 -20.41 7.37 4.84
C LEU A 116 -21.54 7.93 3.97
N PRO A 117 -21.63 9.25 3.81
CA PRO A 117 -22.53 9.85 2.83
C PRO A 117 -22.28 9.27 1.44
N GLU A 118 -23.34 8.98 0.68
CA GLU A 118 -23.26 8.39 -0.66
C GLU A 118 -22.30 9.17 -1.58
N GLN A 119 -22.43 10.50 -1.56
CA GLN A 119 -21.57 11.42 -2.30
C GLN A 119 -20.07 11.26 -1.96
N THR A 120 -19.74 10.91 -0.71
CA THR A 120 -18.35 10.65 -0.31
C THR A 120 -17.84 9.36 -0.97
N GLY A 121 -18.65 8.29 -0.99
CA GLY A 121 -18.32 7.05 -1.68
C GLY A 121 -18.11 7.26 -3.18
N ASP A 122 -19.04 7.97 -3.83
CA ASP A 122 -18.94 8.31 -5.26
C ASP A 122 -17.68 9.11 -5.59
N ASN A 123 -17.36 10.11 -4.78
CA ASN A 123 -16.14 10.91 -4.95
C ASN A 123 -14.87 10.06 -4.83
N LEU A 124 -14.82 9.13 -3.88
CA LEU A 124 -13.69 8.20 -3.73
C LEU A 124 -13.55 7.28 -4.94
N VAL A 125 -14.66 6.75 -5.47
CA VAL A 125 -14.66 5.95 -6.68
C VAL A 125 -14.19 6.75 -7.90
N TYR A 126 -14.71 7.97 -8.06
CA TYR A 126 -14.29 8.87 -9.13
C TYR A 126 -12.79 9.18 -9.04
N ASN A 127 -12.30 9.60 -7.87
CA ASN A 127 -10.89 9.89 -7.65
C ASN A 127 -9.99 8.68 -7.91
N SER A 128 -10.40 7.49 -7.47
CA SER A 128 -9.67 6.25 -7.76
C SER A 128 -9.55 5.97 -9.24
N LYS A 129 -10.62 6.18 -10.02
CA LYS A 129 -10.61 5.99 -11.48
C LYS A 129 -9.75 7.04 -12.19
N MET A 130 -9.80 8.29 -11.73
CA MET A 130 -9.01 9.38 -12.31
C MET A 130 -7.51 9.24 -12.02
N ALA A 131 -7.14 8.70 -10.85
CA ALA A 131 -5.75 8.45 -10.48
C ALA A 131 -5.18 7.18 -11.12
N ALA A 132 -6.04 6.20 -11.44
CA ALA A 132 -5.64 5.03 -12.20
C ALA A 132 -5.30 5.48 -13.64
N LYS A 133 -4.01 5.42 -13.99
CA LYS A 133 -3.50 5.75 -15.32
C LYS A 133 -4.35 5.05 -16.40
N VAL A 134 -4.90 5.84 -17.32
CA VAL A 134 -5.53 5.37 -18.57
C VAL A 134 -4.47 4.71 -19.46
#